data_AF-A0A7R9I493-F1
#
_entry.id   AF-A0A7R9I493-F1
#
_cell.length_a   1.000
_cell.length_b   1.000
_cell.length_c   1.000
_cell.angle_alpha   90.00
_cell.angle_beta   90.00
_cell.angle_gamma   90.00
#
_symmetry.space_group_name_H-M   'P 1'
#
loop_
_entity.id
_entity.type
_entity.pdbx_description
1 polymer ?
#
loop_
_entity_poly.entity_id
_entity_poly.type
_entity_poly.pdbx_seq_one_letter_code
_entity_poly.pdbx_strand_id
1 'polypeptide(L)'
;MATATDELTLLERVFYRIGSAETDEQLQSAVSKFLPPVLLKLSSQQDGVRKKVMELLIHINKRIKSRPLIQLPVESLLLQYQDPAASSFVTNFTIIYIKLGYPRLPIARQAELASSLVNSLEGKPQPHQDRLANL
;
A
#
# COMPACT_ATOMS: atom_id res chain seq x y z
N MET A 1 -22.53 4.43 -8.08
CA MET A 1 -21.19 4.21 -8.64
C MET A 1 -20.50 5.56 -8.69
N ALA A 2 -19.30 5.72 -8.13
CA ALA A 2 -18.56 6.99 -8.27
C ALA A 2 -18.22 7.21 -9.75
N THR A 3 -18.38 8.43 -10.25
CA THR A 3 -18.02 8.73 -11.64
C THR A 3 -16.50 8.76 -11.79
N ALA A 4 -15.98 8.55 -13.00
CA ALA A 4 -14.54 8.63 -13.26
C ALA A 4 -13.94 9.97 -12.77
N THR A 5 -14.70 11.05 -12.90
CA THR A 5 -14.36 12.38 -12.41
C THR A 5 -14.22 12.42 -10.88
N ASP A 6 -15.16 11.82 -10.16
CA ASP A 6 -15.11 11.77 -8.68
C ASP A 6 -13.88 11.00 -8.19
N GLU A 7 -13.55 9.87 -8.82
CA GLU A 7 -12.35 9.09 -8.47
C GLU A 7 -11.07 9.90 -8.71
N LEU A 8 -10.99 10.61 -9.83
CA LEU A 8 -9.84 11.46 -10.16
C LEU A 8 -9.71 12.63 -9.17
N THR A 9 -10.79 13.32 -8.84
CA THR A 9 -10.78 14.41 -7.86
C THR A 9 -10.34 13.91 -6.48
N LEU A 10 -10.77 12.70 -6.06
CA LEU A 10 -10.31 12.11 -4.81
C LEU A 10 -8.81 11.79 -4.86
N LEU A 11 -8.31 11.23 -5.96
CA LEU A 11 -6.88 10.96 -6.13
C LEU A 11 -6.05 12.25 -6.14
N GLU A 12 -6.55 13.33 -6.73
CA GLU A 12 -5.90 14.65 -6.68
C GLU A 12 -5.81 15.20 -5.25
N ARG A 13 -6.89 15.05 -4.46
CA ARG A 13 -6.87 15.44 -3.04
C ARG A 13 -5.85 14.62 -2.24
N VAL A 14 -5.76 13.32 -2.50
CA VAL A 14 -4.76 12.45 -1.86
C VAL A 14 -3.36 12.87 -2.31
N PHE A 15 -3.16 13.13 -3.59
CA PHE A 15 -1.89 13.60 -4.15
C PHE A 15 -1.45 14.90 -3.48
N TYR A 16 -2.34 15.89 -3.39
CA TYR A 16 -2.06 17.16 -2.73
C TYR A 16 -1.69 16.94 -1.26
N ARG A 17 -2.46 16.13 -0.52
CA ARG A 17 -2.20 15.86 0.90
C ARG A 17 -0.87 15.14 1.15
N ILE A 18 -0.49 14.23 0.26
CA ILE A 18 0.81 13.55 0.33
C ILE A 18 1.92 14.50 -0.13
N GLY A 19 1.67 15.39 -1.08
CA GLY A 19 2.64 16.38 -1.56
C GLY A 19 2.93 17.48 -0.54
N SER A 20 1.90 17.96 0.17
CA SER A 20 1.99 19.05 1.14
C SER A 20 2.42 18.62 2.54
N ALA A 21 2.56 17.32 2.81
CA ALA A 21 3.13 16.86 4.08
C ALA A 21 4.57 17.35 4.20
N GLU A 22 4.90 18.15 5.21
CA GLU A 22 6.25 18.67 5.42
C GLU A 22 7.02 17.75 6.36
N THR A 23 6.37 17.35 7.46
CA THR A 23 6.97 16.50 8.50
C THR A 23 6.81 15.00 8.20
N ASP A 24 7.51 14.17 8.96
CA ASP A 24 7.42 12.71 8.84
C ASP A 24 6.12 12.17 9.41
N GLU A 25 5.59 12.77 10.47
CA GLU A 25 4.32 12.41 11.10
C GLU A 25 3.15 12.68 10.15
N GLN A 26 3.17 13.83 9.47
CA GLN A 26 2.15 14.18 8.48
C GLN A 26 2.18 13.21 7.30
N LEU A 27 3.37 12.89 6.79
CA LEU A 27 3.52 11.95 5.69
C LEU A 27 3.11 10.54 6.10
N GLN A 28 3.51 10.08 7.28
CA GLN A 28 3.13 8.79 7.83
C GLN A 28 1.61 8.69 8.00
N SER A 29 0.97 9.72 8.55
CA SER A 29 -0.50 9.77 8.71
C SER A 29 -1.21 9.68 7.35
N ALA A 30 -0.74 10.45 6.36
CA ALA A 30 -1.30 10.44 5.01
C ALA A 30 -1.11 9.07 4.32
N VAL A 31 0.11 8.53 4.34
CA VAL A 31 0.41 7.21 3.76
C VAL A 31 -0.40 6.12 4.44
N SER A 32 -0.45 6.11 5.78
CA SER A 32 -1.20 5.09 6.52
C SER A 32 -2.68 5.09 6.19
N LYS A 33 -3.27 6.28 5.99
CA LYS A 33 -4.68 6.43 5.67
C LYS A 33 -5.02 6.13 4.21
N PHE A 34 -4.17 6.56 3.28
CA PHE A 34 -4.53 6.58 1.86
C PHE A 34 -3.84 5.52 1.01
N LEU A 35 -2.72 4.94 1.45
CA LEU A 35 -2.01 3.95 0.64
C LEU A 35 -2.89 2.72 0.34
N PRO A 36 -3.57 2.06 1.31
CA PRO A 36 -4.43 0.91 1.01
C PRO A 36 -5.53 1.24 -0.02
N PRO A 37 -6.40 2.26 0.18
CA PRO A 37 -7.45 2.55 -0.81
C PRO A 37 -6.90 3.02 -2.16
N VAL A 38 -5.74 3.69 -2.22
CA VAL A 38 -5.07 4.04 -3.49
C VAL A 38 -4.65 2.78 -4.24
N LEU A 39 -4.11 1.77 -3.55
CA LEU A 39 -3.76 0.50 -4.17
C LEU A 39 -4.99 -0.21 -4.76
N LEU A 40 -6.13 -0.21 -4.07
CA LEU A 40 -7.38 -0.77 -4.59
C LEU A 40 -7.82 -0.10 -5.90
N LYS A 41 -7.52 1.18 -6.11
CA LYS A 41 -7.84 1.89 -7.36
C LYS A 41 -7.02 1.47 -8.56
N LEU A 42 -5.98 0.65 -8.38
CA LEU A 42 -5.26 0.02 -9.50
C LEU A 42 -6.15 -0.91 -10.33
N SER A 43 -7.25 -1.43 -9.76
CA SER A 43 -8.25 -2.22 -10.49
C SER A 43 -9.44 -1.41 -11.02
N SER A 44 -9.37 -0.07 -11.03
CA SER A 44 -10.43 0.74 -11.67
C SER A 44 -10.50 0.45 -13.16
N GLN A 45 -11.72 0.44 -13.71
CA GLN A 45 -11.97 0.26 -15.15
C GLN A 45 -11.63 1.50 -15.98
N GLN A 46 -11.31 2.62 -15.31
CA GLN A 46 -11.00 3.89 -15.95
C GLN A 46 -9.48 4.04 -16.11
N ASP A 47 -9.01 4.13 -17.35
CA ASP A 47 -7.58 4.27 -17.65
C ASP A 47 -6.94 5.50 -17.02
N GLY A 48 -7.68 6.62 -17.01
CA GLY A 48 -7.22 7.86 -16.36
C GLY A 48 -6.94 7.67 -14.87
N VAL A 49 -7.81 6.93 -14.18
CA VAL A 49 -7.68 6.63 -12.74
C VAL A 49 -6.45 5.77 -12.51
N ARG A 50 -6.26 4.69 -13.27
CA ARG A 50 -5.08 3.81 -13.15
C ARG A 50 -3.77 4.57 -13.38
N LYS A 51 -3.71 5.42 -14.41
CA LYS A 51 -2.54 6.26 -14.69
C LYS A 51 -2.23 7.20 -13.52
N LYS A 52 -3.25 7.85 -12.96
CA LYS A 52 -3.08 8.77 -11.82
C LYS A 52 -2.63 8.06 -10.55
N VAL A 53 -3.15 6.86 -10.30
CA VAL A 53 -2.68 6.01 -9.18
C VAL A 53 -1.19 5.69 -9.36
N MET A 54 -0.77 5.28 -10.55
CA MET A 54 0.64 4.98 -10.82
C MET A 54 1.55 6.19 -10.59
N GLU A 55 1.15 7.37 -11.07
CA GLU A 55 1.85 8.64 -10.79
C GLU A 55 1.96 8.87 -9.27
N LEU A 56 0.85 8.77 -8.54
CA LEU A 56 0.82 8.94 -7.09
C LEU A 56 1.76 7.96 -6.37
N LEU A 57 1.77 6.68 -6.76
CA LEU A 57 2.66 5.67 -6.16
C LEU A 57 4.14 5.98 -6.42
N ILE A 58 4.51 6.59 -7.55
CA ILE A 58 5.89 7.06 -7.81
C ILE A 58 6.29 8.11 -6.77
N HIS A 59 5.43 9.10 -6.51
CA HIS A 59 5.70 10.14 -5.52
C HIS A 59 5.77 9.59 -4.10
N ILE A 60 4.82 8.72 -3.72
CA ILE A 60 4.83 8.04 -2.42
C ILE A 60 6.14 7.28 -2.22
N ASN A 61 6.53 6.46 -3.20
CA ASN A 61 7.77 5.67 -3.13
C ASN A 61 9.01 6.54 -2.97
N LYS A 62 9.12 7.64 -3.71
CA LYS A 62 10.25 8.57 -3.61
C LYS A 62 10.37 9.12 -2.19
N ARG A 63 9.25 9.56 -1.59
CA ARG A 63 9.24 10.13 -0.25
C ARG A 63 9.51 9.10 0.85
N ILE A 64 8.87 7.93 0.78
CA ILE A 64 9.07 6.84 1.76
C ILE A 64 10.50 6.30 1.74
N LYS A 65 11.14 6.25 0.56
CA LYS A 65 12.54 5.81 0.43
C LYS A 65 13.52 6.81 1.04
N SER A 66 13.23 8.11 0.97
CA SER A 66 14.07 9.15 1.62
C SER A 66 13.92 9.21 3.14
N ARG A 67 12.90 8.57 3.71
CA ARG A 67 12.51 8.68 5.13
C ARG A 67 12.32 7.28 5.72
N PRO A 68 13.41 6.60 6.13
CA PRO A 68 13.36 5.18 6.52
C PRO A 68 12.58 4.93 7.81
N LEU A 69 12.44 5.94 8.68
CA LEU A 69 11.73 5.83 9.97
C LEU A 69 10.20 5.83 9.82
N ILE A 70 9.69 6.31 8.68
CA ILE A 70 8.24 6.33 8.44
C ILE A 70 7.70 4.91 8.36
N GLN A 71 6.69 4.68 9.19
CA GLN A 71 5.92 3.45 9.25
C GLN A 71 4.91 3.38 8.12
N LEU A 72 4.65 2.16 7.64
CA LEU A 72 3.62 1.86 6.66
C LEU A 72 2.47 1.11 7.36
N PRO A 73 1.24 1.16 6.81
CA PRO A 73 0.08 0.51 7.41
C PRO A 73 0.09 -1.02 7.13
N VAL A 74 1.11 -1.72 7.63
CA VAL A 74 1.37 -3.14 7.33
C VAL A 74 0.17 -4.03 7.66
N GLU A 75 -0.51 -3.79 8.77
CA GLU A 75 -1.70 -4.54 9.17
C GLU A 75 -2.84 -4.40 8.15
N SER A 76 -3.15 -3.17 7.73
CA SER A 76 -4.14 -2.92 6.67
C SER A 76 -3.73 -3.52 5.33
N LEU A 77 -2.44 -3.50 5.00
CA LEU A 77 -1.92 -4.11 3.78
C LEU A 77 -2.01 -5.65 3.82
N LEU A 78 -1.77 -6.27 4.97
CA LEU A 78 -1.94 -7.71 5.16
C LEU A 78 -3.41 -8.12 5.00
N LEU A 79 -4.34 -7.37 5.60
CA LEU A 79 -5.78 -7.60 5.40
C LEU A 79 -6.16 -7.49 3.92
N GLN A 80 -5.68 -6.45 3.23
CA GLN A 80 -5.91 -6.28 1.80
C GLN A 80 -5.29 -7.40 0.95
N TYR A 81 -4.11 -7.92 1.34
CA TYR A 81 -3.46 -9.03 0.65
C TYR A 81 -4.23 -10.36 0.81
N GLN A 82 -4.86 -10.56 1.97
CA GLN A 82 -5.66 -11.74 2.27
C GLN A 82 -7.00 -11.75 1.54
N ASP A 83 -7.52 -10.58 1.12
CA ASP A 83 -8.79 -10.47 0.41
C ASP A 83 -8.77 -11.28 -0.91
N PRO A 84 -9.63 -12.31 -1.07
CA PRO A 84 -9.71 -13.10 -2.29
C PRO A 84 -10.27 -12.32 -3.48
N ALA A 85 -10.96 -11.20 -3.25
CA ALA A 85 -11.48 -10.34 -4.32
C ALA A 85 -10.41 -9.39 -4.90
N ALA A 86 -9.24 -9.28 -4.26
CA ALA A 86 -8.17 -8.42 -4.73
C ALA A 86 -7.59 -8.92 -6.08
N SER A 87 -7.55 -8.04 -7.07
CA SER A 87 -6.95 -8.39 -8.37
C SER A 87 -5.45 -8.71 -8.21
N SER A 88 -4.89 -9.49 -9.14
CA SER A 88 -3.45 -9.79 -9.14
C SER A 88 -2.59 -8.52 -9.18
N PHE A 89 -3.08 -7.47 -9.85
CA PHE A 89 -2.38 -6.20 -9.94
C PHE A 89 -2.33 -5.48 -8.58
N VAL A 90 -3.47 -5.40 -7.89
CA VAL A 90 -3.56 -4.86 -6.52
C VAL A 90 -2.68 -5.68 -5.56
N THR A 91 -2.77 -7.01 -5.65
CA THR A 91 -2.01 -7.95 -4.81
C THR A 91 -0.50 -7.75 -4.96
N ASN A 92 -0.01 -7.65 -6.20
CA ASN A 92 1.41 -7.45 -6.49
C ASN A 92 1.97 -6.17 -5.88
N PHE A 93 1.24 -5.05 -5.98
CA PHE A 93 1.67 -3.81 -5.36
C PHE A 93 1.54 -3.84 -3.84
N THR A 94 0.53 -4.52 -3.31
CA THR A 94 0.34 -4.69 -1.86
C THR A 94 1.54 -5.42 -1.25
N ILE A 95 2.01 -6.51 -1.87
CA ILE A 95 3.22 -7.23 -1.45
C ILE A 95 4.44 -6.30 -1.38
N ILE A 96 4.64 -5.41 -2.37
CA ILE A 96 5.77 -4.47 -2.38
C ILE A 96 5.76 -3.59 -1.13
N TYR A 97 4.60 -3.06 -0.74
CA TYR A 97 4.49 -2.18 0.43
C TYR A 97 4.54 -2.95 1.76
N ILE A 98 4.08 -4.21 1.80
CA ILE A 98 4.32 -5.10 2.95
C ILE A 98 5.82 -5.31 3.13
N LYS A 99 6.55 -5.66 2.04
CA LYS A 99 8.00 -5.82 2.05
C LYS A 99 8.75 -4.58 2.50
N LEU A 100 8.27 -3.41 2.10
CA LEU A 100 8.89 -2.15 2.49
C LEU A 100 8.58 -1.77 3.94
N GLY A 101 7.39 -2.11 4.43
CA GLY A 101 6.87 -1.68 5.72
C GLY A 101 7.19 -2.61 6.89
N TYR A 102 7.14 -3.92 6.68
CA TYR A 102 7.28 -4.90 7.75
C TYR A 102 8.63 -4.78 8.50
N PRO A 103 9.80 -4.65 7.82
CA PRO A 103 11.08 -4.49 8.51
C PRO A 103 11.23 -3.16 9.26
N ARG A 104 10.39 -2.16 8.97
CA ARG A 104 10.41 -0.86 9.64
C ARG A 104 9.67 -0.86 10.98
N LEU A 105 8.81 -1.86 11.20
CA LEU A 105 8.04 -1.98 12.44
C LEU A 105 8.98 -2.29 13.62
N PRO A 106 8.64 -1.84 14.83
CA PRO A 106 9.28 -2.33 16.04
C PRO A 106 9.18 -3.86 16.15
N ILE A 107 10.19 -4.50 16.72
CA ILE A 107 10.28 -5.97 16.84
C ILE A 107 9.02 -6.58 17.49
N ALA A 108 8.47 -5.94 18.52
CA ALA A 108 7.23 -6.40 19.15
C ALA A 108 6.05 -6.47 18.17
N ARG A 109 5.88 -5.43 17.34
CA ARG A 109 4.82 -5.39 16.31
C ARG A 109 5.08 -6.36 15.16
N GLN A 110 6.35 -6.61 14.81
CA GLN A 110 6.68 -7.69 13.87
C GLN A 110 6.26 -9.04 14.43
N ALA A 111 6.60 -9.35 15.68
CA ALA A 111 6.21 -10.61 16.31
C ALA A 111 4.68 -10.78 16.39
N GLU A 112 3.94 -9.72 16.71
CA GLU A 112 2.48 -9.72 16.72
C GLU A 112 1.86 -10.03 15.35
N LEU A 113 2.46 -9.52 14.27
CA LEU A 113 1.96 -9.70 12.91
C LEU A 113 2.53 -10.95 12.20
N ALA A 114 3.54 -11.60 12.76
CA ALA A 114 4.24 -12.73 12.14
C ALA A 114 3.29 -13.88 11.79
N SER A 115 2.39 -14.25 12.70
CA SER A 115 1.40 -15.30 12.44
C SER A 115 0.42 -14.91 11.32
N SER A 116 -0.03 -13.65 11.30
CA SER A 116 -0.91 -13.14 10.24
C SER A 116 -0.22 -13.16 8.88
N LEU A 117 1.06 -12.78 8.84
CA LEU A 117 1.89 -12.85 7.64
C LEU A 117 2.03 -14.29 7.13
N VAL A 118 2.41 -15.24 8.00
CA VAL A 118 2.57 -16.65 7.61
C VAL A 118 1.26 -17.24 7.11
N ASN A 119 0.16 -17.03 7.84
CA ASN A 119 -1.16 -17.51 7.45
C ASN A 119 -1.63 -16.89 6.12
N SER A 120 -1.24 -15.63 5.84
CA SER A 120 -1.60 -14.97 4.58
C SER A 120 -0.95 -15.59 3.33
N LEU A 121 0.10 -16.41 3.50
CA LEU A 121 0.77 -17.10 2.39
C LEU A 121 0.08 -18.40 2.00
N GLU A 122 -0.73 -18.97 2.90
CA GLU A 122 -1.44 -20.21 2.64
C GLU A 122 -2.35 -20.08 1.43
N GLY A 123 -2.24 -21.01 0.48
CA GLY A 123 -3.03 -21.01 -0.76
C GLY A 123 -2.67 -19.91 -1.77
N LYS A 124 -1.65 -19.07 -1.52
CA LYS A 124 -1.19 -18.06 -2.48
C LYS A 124 -0.18 -18.66 -3.47
N PRO A 125 -0.06 -18.12 -4.70
CA PRO A 125 0.92 -18.60 -5.69
C PRO A 125 2.35 -18.56 -5.17
N GLN A 126 3.18 -19.54 -5.57
CA GLN A 126 4.59 -19.66 -5.15
C GLN A 126 5.39 -18.35 -5.27
N PRO A 127 5.29 -17.56 -6.37
CA PRO A 127 6.03 -16.30 -6.48
C PRO A 127 5.67 -15.28 -5.40
N HIS A 128 4.46 -15.32 -4.85
CA HIS A 128 4.06 -14.43 -3.74
C HIS A 128 4.66 -14.92 -2.43
N GLN A 129 4.64 -16.23 -2.20
CA GLN A 129 5.25 -16.87 -1.04
C GLN A 129 6.76 -16.54 -1.00
N ASP A 130 7.47 -16.75 -2.10
CA ASP A 130 8.92 -16.48 -2.20
C ASP A 130 9.23 -15.00 -1.94
N ARG A 131 8.36 -14.09 -2.40
CA ARG A 131 8.53 -12.66 -2.17
C ARG A 131 8.42 -12.30 -0.69
N LEU A 132 7.49 -12.88 0.04
CA LEU A 132 7.22 -12.54 1.45
C LEU A 132 8.01 -13.42 2.44
N ALA A 133 8.47 -14.60 2.05
CA ALA A 133 9.34 -15.44 2.89
C ALA A 133 10.72 -14.81 3.15
N ASN A 134 11.15 -13.90 2.27
CA ASN A 134 12.41 -13.16 2.37
C ASN A 134 12.21 -11.76 2.99
N LEU A 135 11.38 -11.66 4.03
CA LEU A 135 11.13 -10.42 4.77
C LEU A 135 12.22 -10.11 5.79
#